data_AF-A0A1L3I3M7-F1
#
_entry.id   AF-A0A1L3I3M7-F1
#
_cell.length_a   1.000
_cell.length_b   1.000
_cell.length_c   1.000
_cell.angle_alpha   90.00
_cell.angle_beta   90.00
_cell.angle_gamma   90.00
#
_symmetry.space_group_name_H-M   'P 1'
#
loop_
_entity.id
_entity.type
_entity.pdbx_description
1 polymer ?
#
loop_
_entity_poly.entity_id
_entity_poly.type
_entity_poly.pdbx_seq_one_letter_code
_entity_poly.pdbx_strand_id
1 'polypeptide(L)'
;MQNGFFSAGSPACFLALSRAIDAQYEFDWAVNLRNSLRAKIITVCNDKITKKGETVGLSFYAFFANRNDDPVLLMEAAEWWIKTHELDHFEKAVKIRDMVEAGA
;
A
#
# COMPACT_ATOMS: atom_id res chain seq x y z
N MET A 1 48.74 -25.44 9.25
CA MET A 1 48.42 -25.62 7.83
C MET A 1 47.40 -26.75 7.68
N GLN A 2 46.12 -26.42 7.60
CA GLN A 2 45.13 -27.19 6.83
C GLN A 2 44.21 -26.15 6.18
N ASN A 3 44.43 -25.93 4.89
CA ASN A 3 43.66 -25.03 4.06
C ASN A 3 42.37 -25.76 3.66
N GLY A 4 41.26 -25.45 4.33
CA GLY A 4 39.93 -25.90 3.94
C GLY A 4 39.45 -25.14 2.70
N PHE A 5 39.79 -25.66 1.52
CA PHE A 5 39.27 -25.17 0.25
C PHE A 5 37.79 -25.57 0.14
N PHE A 6 36.88 -24.67 0.54
CA PHE A 6 35.46 -24.84 0.26
C PHE A 6 35.24 -24.63 -1.25
N SER A 7 34.90 -25.72 -1.94
CA SER A 7 34.50 -25.71 -3.34
C SER A 7 33.18 -24.94 -3.50
N ALA A 8 33.21 -23.86 -4.29
CA ALA A 8 32.09 -22.95 -4.54
C ALA A 8 30.97 -23.53 -5.44
N GLY A 9 30.65 -24.82 -5.31
CA GLY A 9 29.76 -25.55 -6.22
C GLY A 9 28.76 -26.50 -5.55
N SER A 10 28.57 -26.46 -4.24
CA SER A 10 27.59 -27.33 -3.58
C SER A 10 26.16 -26.77 -3.71
N PRO A 11 25.14 -27.57 -4.09
CA PRO A 11 23.75 -27.11 -4.22
C PRO A 11 23.17 -26.58 -2.90
N ALA A 12 23.77 -26.91 -1.74
CA ALA A 12 23.44 -26.32 -0.45
C ALA A 12 23.76 -24.81 -0.36
N CYS A 13 24.77 -24.32 -1.10
CA CYS A 13 25.12 -22.89 -1.14
C CYS A 13 24.09 -22.08 -1.95
N PHE A 14 23.50 -22.68 -2.99
CA PHE A 14 22.46 -22.05 -3.80
C PHE A 14 21.13 -21.90 -3.04
N LEU A 15 20.75 -22.90 -2.23
CA LEU A 15 19.55 -22.81 -1.38
C LEU A 15 19.70 -21.82 -0.21
N ALA A 16 20.92 -21.67 0.34
CA ALA A 16 21.19 -20.68 1.39
C ALA A 16 21.17 -19.24 0.86
N LEU A 17 21.62 -19.01 -0.39
CA LEU A 17 21.56 -17.68 -1.01
C LEU A 17 20.14 -17.30 -1.45
N SER A 18 19.33 -18.26 -1.93
CA SER A 18 17.91 -18.05 -2.24
C SER A 18 17.12 -17.63 -1.00
N ARG A 19 17.32 -18.31 0.13
CA ARG A 19 16.62 -18.01 1.39
C ARG A 19 17.06 -16.70 2.04
N ALA A 20 18.27 -16.22 1.75
CA ALA A 20 18.76 -14.91 2.21
C ALA A 20 18.24 -13.75 1.35
N ILE A 21 17.95 -14.00 0.07
CA ILE A 21 17.29 -12.99 -0.79
C ILE A 21 15.82 -12.85 -0.38
N ASP A 22 15.13 -13.95 -0.05
CA ASP A 22 13.71 -13.92 0.36
C ASP A 22 13.47 -13.21 1.71
N ALA A 23 14.46 -13.16 2.61
CA ALA A 23 14.34 -12.51 3.92
C ALA A 23 14.66 -11.00 3.93
N GLN A 24 15.25 -10.50 2.85
CA GLN A 24 15.53 -9.06 2.66
C GLN A 24 14.59 -8.43 1.62
N TYR A 25 13.77 -9.27 0.97
CA TYR A 25 12.67 -8.92 0.07
C TYR A 25 11.29 -9.19 0.68
N GLU A 26 11.15 -9.22 2.01
CA GLU A 26 9.96 -8.62 2.62
C GLU A 26 10.06 -7.11 2.41
N PHE A 27 9.79 -6.74 1.16
CA PHE A 27 9.83 -5.39 0.65
C PHE A 27 8.81 -4.62 1.51
N ASP A 28 9.33 -3.69 2.31
CA ASP A 28 8.63 -2.84 3.30
C ASP A 28 7.75 -1.75 2.63
N TRP A 29 7.27 -2.00 1.40
CA TRP A 29 6.50 -1.06 0.58
C TRP A 29 4.98 -1.11 0.82
N ALA A 30 4.50 -2.14 1.52
CA ALA A 30 3.07 -2.46 1.55
C ALA A 30 2.39 -2.22 2.91
N VAL A 31 3.11 -1.82 3.96
CA VAL A 31 2.54 -1.80 5.32
C VAL A 31 2.16 -0.39 5.79
N ASN A 32 2.62 0.67 5.10
CA ASN A 32 2.34 2.03 5.54
C ASN A 32 1.90 2.93 4.36
N LEU A 33 0.67 3.47 4.45
CA LEU A 33 0.11 4.36 3.45
C LEU A 33 1.03 5.57 3.26
N ARG A 34 1.53 5.83 2.06
CA ARG A 34 2.47 6.96 1.85
C ARG A 34 1.82 8.29 2.26
N ASN A 35 2.62 9.19 2.82
CA ASN A 35 2.16 10.54 3.21
C ASN A 35 1.48 11.29 2.06
N SER A 36 1.93 11.09 0.82
CA SER A 36 1.30 11.66 -0.38
C SER A 36 -0.11 11.11 -0.62
N LEU A 37 -0.33 9.81 -0.40
CA LEU A 37 -1.64 9.19 -0.53
C LEU A 37 -2.56 9.62 0.60
N ARG A 38 -2.07 9.63 1.85
CA ARG A 38 -2.80 10.11 3.03
C ARG A 38 -3.32 11.54 2.81
N ALA A 39 -2.45 12.46 2.41
CA ALA A 39 -2.82 13.85 2.15
C ALA A 39 -3.85 13.97 1.02
N LYS A 40 -3.71 13.17 -0.04
CA LYS A 40 -4.65 13.15 -1.16
C LYS A 40 -6.04 12.65 -0.71
N ILE A 41 -6.11 11.56 0.05
CA ILE A 41 -7.38 11.02 0.55
C ILE A 41 -8.09 12.06 1.42
N ILE A 42 -7.39 12.64 2.39
CA ILE A 42 -7.96 13.67 3.30
C ILE A 42 -8.48 14.86 2.51
N THR A 43 -7.67 15.39 1.58
CA THR A 43 -8.05 16.54 0.75
C THR A 43 -9.32 16.26 -0.05
N VAL A 44 -9.38 15.10 -0.73
CA VAL A 44 -10.55 14.74 -1.54
C VAL A 44 -11.78 14.48 -0.67
N CYS A 45 -11.63 13.83 0.48
CA CYS A 45 -12.75 13.60 1.39
C CYS A 45 -13.33 14.92 1.90
N ASN A 46 -12.48 15.84 2.38
CA ASN A 46 -12.92 17.16 2.85
C ASN A 46 -13.62 17.96 1.76
N ASP A 47 -13.09 17.94 0.53
CA ASP A 47 -13.69 18.58 -0.62
C ASP A 47 -15.09 18.04 -0.93
N LYS A 48 -15.25 16.72 -0.88
CA LYS A 48 -16.52 16.06 -1.20
C LYS A 48 -17.54 16.27 -0.07
N ILE A 49 -17.12 16.23 1.19
CA ILE A 49 -17.96 16.53 2.35
C ILE A 49 -18.47 17.97 2.26
N THR A 50 -17.59 18.93 1.96
CA THR A 50 -17.97 20.35 1.82
C THR A 50 -18.97 20.58 0.69
N LYS A 51 -18.79 19.87 -0.44
CA LYS A 51 -19.63 20.06 -1.64
C LYS A 51 -20.94 19.27 -1.63
N LYS A 52 -20.99 18.11 -0.97
CA LYS A 52 -22.11 17.15 -1.05
C LYS A 52 -22.71 16.76 0.31
N GLY A 53 -22.12 17.20 1.41
CA GLY A 53 -22.51 16.83 2.77
C GLY A 53 -21.82 15.56 3.27
N GLU A 54 -21.98 15.30 4.57
CA GLU A 54 -21.32 14.21 5.29
C GLU A 54 -21.79 12.81 4.86
N THR A 55 -22.96 12.69 4.25
CA THR A 55 -23.51 11.42 3.79
C THR A 55 -22.96 10.97 2.43
N VAL A 56 -22.02 11.72 1.85
CA VAL A 56 -21.45 11.37 0.55
C VAL A 56 -20.65 10.07 0.63
N GLY A 57 -21.02 9.10 -0.21
CA GLY A 57 -20.25 7.88 -0.43
C GLY A 57 -19.16 8.09 -1.48
N LEU A 58 -17.96 7.59 -1.21
CA LEU A 58 -16.80 7.59 -2.10
C LEU A 58 -16.29 6.16 -2.28
N SER A 59 -15.70 5.90 -3.45
CA SER A 59 -14.88 4.71 -3.71
C SER A 59 -13.41 5.14 -3.83
N PHE A 60 -12.46 4.21 -3.76
CA PHE A 60 -11.03 4.55 -3.88
C PHE A 60 -10.67 5.25 -5.21
N TYR A 61 -11.41 4.99 -6.28
CA TYR A 61 -11.25 5.68 -7.56
C TYR A 61 -11.55 7.18 -7.47
N ALA A 62 -12.35 7.63 -6.49
CA ALA A 62 -12.70 9.04 -6.33
C ALA A 62 -11.48 9.94 -6.03
N PHE A 63 -10.35 9.35 -5.62
CA PHE A 63 -9.11 10.08 -5.34
C PHE A 63 -8.30 10.38 -6.61
N PHE A 64 -8.68 9.83 -7.75
CA PHE A 64 -7.94 9.91 -9.01
C PHE A 64 -8.81 10.53 -10.11
N ALA A 65 -8.25 11.48 -10.87
CA ALA A 65 -8.94 12.05 -12.03
C ALA A 65 -8.94 11.06 -13.21
N ASN A 66 -7.83 10.34 -13.40
CA ASN A 66 -7.69 9.30 -14.40
C ASN A 66 -6.86 8.13 -13.85
N ARG A 67 -7.23 6.90 -14.22
CA ARG A 67 -6.55 5.66 -13.81
C ARG A 67 -5.08 5.59 -14.23
N ASN A 68 -4.68 6.34 -15.26
CA ASN A 68 -3.34 6.29 -15.83
C ASN A 68 -2.40 7.39 -15.28
N ASP A 69 -2.90 8.34 -14.49
CA ASP A 69 -2.08 9.48 -14.01
C ASP A 69 -1.00 9.03 -13.03
N ASP A 70 -1.38 8.14 -12.12
CA ASP A 70 -0.47 7.54 -11.14
C ASP A 70 -0.92 6.10 -10.85
N PRO A 71 -0.59 5.15 -11.74
CA PRO A 71 -1.07 3.77 -11.63
C PRO A 71 -0.51 3.08 -10.39
N VAL A 72 0.68 3.47 -9.91
CA VAL A 72 1.28 2.91 -8.70
C VAL A 72 0.51 3.34 -7.46
N LEU A 73 0.22 4.65 -7.33
CA LEU A 73 -0.58 5.18 -6.23
C LEU A 73 -2.02 4.63 -6.25
N LEU A 74 -2.56 4.34 -7.44
CA LEU A 74 -3.87 3.71 -7.58
C LEU A 74 -3.88 2.27 -7.06
N MET A 75 -2.85 1.47 -7.38
CA MET A 75 -2.74 0.12 -6.85
C MET A 75 -2.56 0.11 -5.33
N GLU A 76 -1.76 1.03 -4.80
CA GLU A 76 -1.59 1.22 -3.34
C GLU A 76 -2.92 1.58 -2.67
N ALA A 77 -3.69 2.52 -3.24
CA ALA A 77 -5.01 2.87 -2.73
C ALA A 77 -5.99 1.70 -2.81
N ALA A 78 -5.94 0.91 -3.89
CA ALA A 78 -6.77 -0.28 -4.05
C ALA A 78 -6.41 -1.38 -3.04
N GLU A 79 -5.12 -1.62 -2.79
CA GLU A 79 -4.67 -2.58 -1.79
C GLU A 79 -5.06 -2.16 -0.36
N TRP A 80 -4.87 -0.89 -0.02
CA TRP A 80 -5.33 -0.32 1.24
C TRP A 80 -6.86 -0.49 1.42
N TRP A 81 -7.63 -0.19 0.37
CA TRP A 81 -9.08 -0.24 0.41
C TRP A 81 -9.65 -1.66 0.48
N ILE A 82 -9.24 -2.52 -0.46
CA ILE A 82 -9.87 -3.82 -0.71
C ILE A 82 -9.26 -4.91 0.16
N LYS A 83 -7.93 -4.91 0.33
CA LYS A 83 -7.21 -6.01 0.99
C LYS A 83 -6.88 -5.70 2.45
N THR A 84 -6.51 -4.46 2.76
CA THR A 84 -6.08 -4.09 4.12
C THR A 84 -7.28 -3.82 5.03
N HIS A 85 -8.21 -2.99 4.54
CA HIS A 85 -9.37 -2.55 5.34
C HIS A 85 -10.70 -3.16 4.88
N GLU A 86 -10.70 -3.94 3.80
CA GLU A 86 -11.88 -4.66 3.27
C GLU A 86 -13.14 -3.79 3.17
N LEU A 87 -12.95 -2.54 2.75
CA LEU A 87 -14.01 -1.55 2.68
C LEU A 87 -15.01 -1.88 1.56
N ASP A 88 -16.28 -1.54 1.78
CA ASP A 88 -17.32 -1.69 0.77
C ASP A 88 -17.00 -0.89 -0.50
N HIS A 89 -17.69 -1.20 -1.60
CA HIS A 89 -17.49 -0.51 -2.88
C HIS A 89 -17.67 1.02 -2.75
N PHE A 90 -18.54 1.45 -1.84
CA PHE A 90 -18.70 2.84 -1.44
C PHE A 90 -18.71 2.96 0.08
N GLU A 91 -17.92 3.90 0.58
CA GLU A 91 -17.84 4.22 2.00
C GLU A 91 -18.06 5.72 2.24
N LYS A 92 -18.56 6.08 3.41
CA LYS A 92 -18.78 7.50 3.75
C LYS A 92 -17.45 8.25 3.77
N ALA A 93 -17.39 9.41 3.13
CA ALA A 93 -16.18 10.24 3.10
C ALA A 93 -15.65 10.58 4.50
N VAL A 94 -16.55 10.77 5.46
CA VAL A 94 -16.22 11.03 6.88
C VAL A 94 -15.47 9.83 7.48
N LYS A 95 -15.98 8.62 7.29
CA LYS A 95 -15.36 7.37 7.78
C LYS A 95 -13.96 7.19 7.21
N ILE A 96 -13.80 7.38 5.90
CA ILE A 96 -12.51 7.23 5.23
C ILE A 96 -11.49 8.25 5.75
N ARG A 97 -11.89 9.52 5.85
CA ARG A 97 -11.02 10.58 6.40
C ARG A 97 -10.56 10.24 7.81
N ASP A 98 -11.50 9.89 8.68
CA ASP A 98 -11.23 9.64 10.10
C ASP A 98 -10.30 8.41 10.27
N MET A 99 -10.48 7.38 9.44
CA MET A 99 -9.56 6.23 9.41
C MET A 99 -8.13 6.67 9.05
N VAL A 100 -7.97 7.44 7.97
CA VAL A 100 -6.65 7.90 7.54
C VAL A 100 -6.02 8.83 8.59
N GLU A 101 -6.78 9.74 9.20
CA GLU A 101 -6.29 10.61 10.28
C GLU A 101 -5.86 9.82 11.52
N ALA A 102 -6.56 8.72 11.84
CA ALA A 102 -6.21 7.83 12.95
C ALA A 102 -4.97 6.96 12.70
N GLY A 103 -4.38 6.99 11.50
CA GLY A 103 -3.18 6.22 11.19
C GLY A 103 -3.43 4.91 10.45
N ALA A 104 -4.65 4.69 9.95
CA ALA A 104 -4.96 3.54 9.09
C ALA A 104 -4.18 3.55 7.77
#